data_AF-A0A067LGR0-F1
#
_entry.id   AF-A0A067LGR0-F1
#
_cell.length_a   1.000
_cell.length_b   1.000
_cell.length_c   1.000
_cell.angle_alpha   90.00
_cell.angle_beta   90.00
_cell.angle_gamma   90.00
#
_symmetry.space_group_name_H-M   'P 1'
#
loop_
_entity.id
_entity.type
_entity.pdbx_description
1 polymer ?
#
loop_
_entity_poly.entity_id
_entity_poly.type
_entity_poly.pdbx_seq_one_letter_code
_entity_poly.pdbx_strand_id
1 'polypeptide(L)'
;MSSERLWCCVVAEFIYFYKKFTDKLIKNEDLSADQKDEFKARKLREKTLEEMSEETKEAYRNMKFYNFYPVQTPDTPDVSNVKERYINRYYDKAHEVL
;
A
#
# COMPACT_ATOMS: atom_id res chain seq x y z
N MET A 1 22.36 -9.92 18.30
CA MET A 1 21.01 -9.98 17.71
C MET A 1 20.46 -8.56 17.68
N SER A 2 20.31 -7.96 16.49
CA SER A 2 19.86 -6.56 16.31
C SER A 2 18.49 -6.35 16.97
N SER A 3 18.32 -5.27 17.74
CA SER A 3 17.09 -4.89 18.43
C SER A 3 15.87 -4.82 17.50
N GLU A 4 16.10 -4.59 16.21
CA GLU A 4 15.09 -4.55 15.16
C GLU A 4 14.39 -5.90 14.95
N ARG A 5 15.09 -7.03 15.12
CA ARG A 5 14.47 -8.36 14.99
C ARG A 5 13.53 -8.67 16.16
N LEU A 6 13.88 -8.21 17.35
CA LEU A 6 13.04 -8.34 18.54
C LEU A 6 11.80 -7.47 18.42
N TRP A 7 11.93 -6.25 17.88
CA TRP A 7 10.81 -5.36 17.63
C TRP A 7 9.83 -5.95 16.61
N CYS A 8 10.32 -6.51 15.50
CA CYS A 8 9.47 -7.23 14.54
C CYS A 8 8.70 -8.40 15.16
N CYS A 9 9.33 -9.21 16.03
CA CYS A 9 8.66 -10.30 16.72
C CYS A 9 7.52 -9.81 17.62
N VAL A 10 7.80 -8.80 18.47
CA VAL A 10 6.81 -8.27 19.41
C VAL A 10 5.65 -7.58 18.67
N VAL A 11 5.94 -6.86 17.59
CA VAL A 11 4.91 -6.22 16.75
C VAL A 11 4.04 -7.29 16.07
N ALA A 12 4.62 -8.37 15.56
CA ALA A 12 3.87 -9.45 14.93
C ALA A 12 2.92 -10.16 15.93
N GLU A 13 3.39 -10.42 17.15
CA GLU A 13 2.58 -11.00 18.22
C GLU A 13 1.44 -10.07 18.63
N PHE A 14 1.71 -8.77 18.74
CA PHE A 14 0.70 -7.78 19.08
C PHE A 14 -0.37 -7.66 17.99
N ILE A 15 0.03 -7.64 16.71
CA ILE A 15 -0.90 -7.62 15.58
C ILE A 15 -1.76 -8.89 15.56
N TYR A 16 -1.16 -10.06 15.79
CA TYR A 16 -1.88 -11.33 15.87
C TYR A 16 -2.90 -11.34 17.01
N PHE A 17 -2.51 -10.86 18.19
CA PHE A 17 -3.37 -10.72 19.34
C PHE A 17 -4.56 -9.79 19.06
N TYR A 18 -4.29 -8.62 18.48
CA TYR A 18 -5.33 -7.65 18.15
C TYR A 18 -6.32 -8.18 17.10
N LYS A 19 -5.82 -8.91 16.10
CA LYS A 19 -6.67 -9.60 15.10
C LYS A 19 -7.58 -10.62 15.77
N LYS A 20 -7.03 -11.48 16.63
CA LYS A 20 -7.82 -12.47 17.38
C LYS A 20 -8.85 -11.84 18.32
N PHE A 21 -8.51 -10.72 18.95
CA PHE A 21 -9.40 -9.96 19.83
C PHE A 21 -10.58 -9.36 19.05
N THR A 22 -10.29 -8.70 17.92
CA THR A 22 -11.33 -8.12 17.06
C THR A 22 -12.24 -9.18 16.44
N ASP A 23 -11.72 -10.33 16.03
CA ASP A 23 -12.52 -11.46 15.55
C ASP A 23 -13.50 -11.99 16.61
N LYS A 24 -13.11 -11.94 17.90
CA LYS A 24 -13.99 -12.33 19.02
C LYS A 24 -15.11 -11.32 19.25
N LEU A 25 -14.83 -10.02 19.14
CA LEU A 25 -15.84 -8.97 19.26
C LEU A 25 -16.87 -9.00 18.12
N ILE A 26 -16.45 -9.36 16.91
CA ILE A 26 -17.36 -9.53 15.76
C ILE A 26 -18.37 -10.66 16.01
N LYS A 27 -17.92 -11.78 16.58
CA LYS A 27 -18.80 -12.92 16.90
C LYS A 27 -19.86 -12.60 17.96
N ASN A 28 -19.54 -11.67 18.86
CA ASN A 28 -20.43 -11.26 19.94
C ASN A 28 -21.36 -10.10 19.55
N GLU A 29 -21.27 -9.58 18.31
CA GLU A 29 -22.09 -8.48 17.78
C GLU A 29 -21.98 -7.12 18.50
N ASP A 30 -21.00 -6.96 19.40
CA ASP A 30 -20.81 -5.81 20.30
C ASP A 30 -20.32 -4.50 19.64
N LEU A 31 -20.12 -4.47 18.32
CA LEU A 31 -19.58 -3.31 17.59
C LEU A 31 -20.68 -2.29 17.20
N SER A 32 -20.34 -0.99 17.23
CA SER A 32 -21.21 0.06 16.69
C SER A 32 -21.39 -0.07 15.17
N ALA A 33 -22.48 0.48 14.63
CA ALA A 33 -22.81 0.37 13.20
C ALA A 33 -21.67 0.86 12.29
N ASP A 34 -21.05 1.98 12.62
CA ASP A 34 -19.96 2.59 11.85
C ASP A 34 -18.71 1.69 11.80
N GLN A 35 -18.36 1.06 12.94
CA GLN A 35 -17.22 0.16 13.00
C GLN A 35 -17.49 -1.10 12.16
N LYS A 36 -18.71 -1.63 12.19
CA LYS A 36 -19.11 -2.81 11.40
C LYS A 36 -18.94 -2.59 9.90
N ASP A 37 -19.17 -1.38 9.39
CA ASP A 37 -19.11 -1.11 7.96
C ASP A 37 -17.68 -1.05 7.42
N GLU A 38 -16.73 -0.48 8.16
CA GLU A 38 -15.30 -0.54 7.81
C GLU A 38 -14.79 -1.99 7.78
N PHE A 39 -15.22 -2.82 8.74
CA PHE A 39 -14.89 -4.25 8.75
C PHE A 39 -15.49 -5.01 7.57
N LYS A 40 -16.76 -4.76 7.22
CA LYS A 40 -17.41 -5.38 6.04
C LYS A 40 -16.68 -4.99 4.77
N ALA A 41 -16.28 -3.72 4.62
CA ALA A 41 -15.52 -3.25 3.47
C ALA A 41 -14.16 -3.97 3.37
N ARG A 42 -13.46 -4.16 4.49
CA ARG A 42 -12.21 -4.93 4.52
C ARG A 42 -12.42 -6.39 4.14
N LYS A 43 -13.46 -7.03 4.69
CA LYS A 43 -13.79 -8.43 4.38
C LYS A 43 -14.21 -8.63 2.93
N LEU A 44 -14.94 -7.68 2.36
CA LEU A 44 -15.30 -7.69 0.95
C LEU A 44 -14.04 -7.62 0.07
N ARG A 45 -13.07 -6.74 0.41
CA ARG A 45 -11.78 -6.67 -0.29
C ARG A 45 -10.98 -7.98 -0.19
N GLU A 46 -10.88 -8.56 0.99
CA GLU A 46 -10.23 -9.88 1.20
C GLU A 46 -10.88 -10.96 0.34
N LYS A 47 -12.21 -11.03 0.36
CA LYS A 47 -12.99 -12.00 -0.42
C LYS A 47 -12.81 -11.80 -1.93
N THR A 48 -12.86 -10.57 -2.41
CA THR A 48 -12.61 -10.29 -3.83
C THR A 48 -11.21 -10.71 -4.26
N LEU A 49 -10.20 -10.52 -3.40
CA LEU A 49 -8.83 -10.97 -3.69
C LEU A 49 -8.72 -12.50 -3.66
N GLU A 50 -9.46 -13.18 -2.79
CA GLU A 50 -9.48 -14.65 -2.73
C GLU A 50 -10.17 -15.25 -3.95
N GLU A 51 -11.28 -14.67 -4.40
CA GLU A 51 -12.06 -15.07 -5.58
C GLU A 51 -11.37 -14.78 -6.92
N MET A 52 -10.33 -13.92 -6.96
CA MET A 52 -9.54 -13.72 -8.17
C MET A 52 -8.88 -15.04 -8.62
N SER A 53 -8.89 -15.30 -9.93
CA SER A 53 -8.24 -16.47 -10.51
C SER A 53 -6.73 -16.49 -10.25
N GLU A 54 -6.13 -17.67 -10.19
CA GLU A 54 -4.67 -17.79 -9.99
C GLU A 54 -3.89 -17.12 -11.12
N GLU A 55 -4.37 -17.24 -12.36
CA GLU A 55 -3.78 -16.59 -13.54
C GLU A 55 -3.72 -15.06 -13.40
N THR A 56 -4.80 -14.43 -12.91
CA THR A 56 -4.83 -12.97 -12.71
C THR A 56 -3.92 -12.55 -11.56
N LYS A 57 -3.88 -13.31 -10.46
CA LYS A 57 -2.95 -13.08 -9.34
C LYS A 57 -1.49 -13.13 -9.80
N GLU A 58 -1.14 -14.10 -10.63
CA GLU A 58 0.21 -14.22 -11.20
C GLU A 58 0.52 -13.10 -12.19
N ALA A 59 -0.44 -12.71 -13.04
CA ALA A 59 -0.29 -11.58 -13.94
C ALA A 59 0.02 -10.28 -13.19
N TYR A 60 -0.69 -9.99 -12.09
CA TYR A 60 -0.40 -8.82 -11.26
C TYR A 60 0.98 -8.88 -10.58
N ARG A 61 1.39 -10.06 -10.10
CA ARG A 61 2.73 -10.25 -9.50
C ARG A 61 3.85 -10.05 -10.52
N ASN A 62 3.61 -10.46 -11.77
CA ASN A 62 4.58 -10.40 -12.85
C ASN A 62 4.51 -9.09 -13.66
N MET A 63 3.53 -8.23 -13.38
CA MET A 63 3.37 -6.94 -14.04
C MET A 63 4.56 -6.03 -13.72
N LYS A 64 5.43 -5.82 -14.71
CA LYS A 64 6.56 -4.89 -14.61
C LYS A 64 6.10 -3.50 -15.03
N PHE A 65 5.97 -2.60 -14.07
CA PHE A 65 5.85 -1.19 -14.37
C PHE A 65 7.22 -0.66 -14.80
N TYR A 66 7.41 -0.46 -16.10
CA TYR A 66 8.52 0.33 -16.58
C TYR A 66 8.18 1.79 -16.33
N ASN A 67 9.00 2.45 -15.51
CA ASN A 67 8.99 3.90 -15.45
C ASN A 67 9.42 4.40 -16.83
N PHE A 68 8.44 4.77 -17.64
CA PHE A 68 8.65 5.37 -18.95
C PHE A 68 9.17 6.79 -18.72
N TYR A 69 10.43 6.91 -18.32
CA TYR A 69 11.12 8.17 -18.43
C TYR A 69 11.35 8.41 -19.92
N PRO A 70 10.89 9.55 -20.47
CA PRO A 70 11.26 9.93 -21.82
C PRO A 70 12.79 9.90 -21.92
N VAL A 71 13.32 9.02 -22.77
CA VAL A 71 14.74 9.08 -23.13
C VAL A 71 14.91 10.39 -23.88
N GLN A 72 15.81 11.25 -23.43
CA GLN A 72 16.09 12.50 -24.12
C GLN A 72 16.77 12.16 -25.45
N THR A 73 16.00 12.11 -26.52
CA THR A 73 16.49 12.04 -27.90
C THR A 73 16.76 13.47 -28.39
N PRO A 74 17.62 13.67 -29.41
CA PRO A 74 17.90 15.01 -29.94
C PRO A 74 16.64 15.76 -30.44
N ASP A 75 15.56 15.05 -30.75
CA ASP A 75 14.26 15.61 -31.15
C ASP A 75 13.34 15.94 -29.96
N THR A 76 13.72 15.56 -28.73
CA THR A 76 12.94 15.85 -27.53
C THR A 76 13.18 17.30 -27.11
N PRO A 77 12.15 18.16 -27.03
CA PRO A 77 12.33 19.54 -26.59
C PRO A 77 12.84 19.58 -25.15
N ASP A 78 13.80 20.46 -24.86
CA ASP A 78 14.35 20.62 -23.52
C ASP A 78 13.30 21.23 -22.58
N VAL A 79 12.78 20.40 -21.67
CA VAL A 79 11.78 20.78 -20.66
C VAL A 79 12.41 21.23 -19.34
N SER A 80 13.74 21.37 -19.26
CA SER A 80 14.44 21.86 -18.06
C SER A 80 13.88 23.22 -17.59
N ASN A 81 13.54 24.10 -18.53
CA ASN A 81 13.03 25.45 -18.27
C ASN A 81 11.57 25.49 -17.77
N VAL A 82 10.83 24.40 -17.93
CA VAL A 82 9.42 24.28 -17.48
C VAL A 82 9.33 23.51 -16.16
N LYS A 83 10.44 22.92 -15.70
CA LYS A 83 10.49 22.26 -14.39
C LYS A 83 10.56 23.32 -13.29
N GLU A 84 9.47 23.51 -12.58
CA GLU A 84 9.46 24.29 -11.35
C GLU A 84 10.32 23.61 -10.27
N ARG A 85 10.91 24.38 -9.34
CA ARG A 85 11.68 23.84 -8.20
C ARG A 85 10.86 22.92 -7.30
N TYR A 86 9.53 23.03 -7.34
CA TYR A 86 8.60 22.25 -6.54
C TYR A 86 7.82 21.32 -7.47
N ILE A 87 8.44 20.22 -7.87
CA ILE A 87 7.77 19.15 -8.60
C ILE A 87 6.94 18.35 -7.59
N ASN A 88 5.86 18.89 -7.04
CA ASN A 88 4.72 18.14 -6.47
C ASN A 88 3.85 19.04 -5.61
N ARG A 89 2.66 19.43 -6.12
CA ARG A 89 1.60 20.05 -5.31
C ARG A 89 1.07 19.12 -4.18
N TYR A 90 1.40 17.83 -4.22
CA TYR A 90 0.87 16.80 -3.31
C TYR A 90 1.91 16.07 -2.45
N TYR A 91 3.21 16.35 -2.63
CA TYR A 91 4.28 15.78 -1.81
C TYR A 91 5.26 16.89 -1.44
N ASP A 92 5.02 17.51 -0.28
CA ASP A 92 5.78 18.65 0.28
C ASP A 92 7.26 18.33 0.62
N LYS A 93 7.78 17.15 0.26
CA LYS A 93 9.09 16.64 0.69
C LYS A 93 9.83 15.84 -0.39
N ALA A 94 9.94 16.37 -1.61
CA ALA A 94 10.92 15.83 -2.54
C ALA A 94 12.33 16.33 -2.15
N HIS A 95 13.33 15.44 -2.13
CA HIS A 95 14.72 15.84 -1.96
C HIS A 95 15.22 16.51 -3.25
N GLU A 96 15.89 17.66 -3.10
CA GLU A 96 16.52 18.37 -4.21
C GLU A 96 17.55 17.46 -4.88
N VAL A 97 17.45 17.29 -6.19
CA VAL A 97 18.48 16.62 -6.99
C VAL A 97 19.43 17.73 -7.43
N LEU A 98 20.59 17.82 -6.78
CA LEU A 98 21.70 18.70 -7.18
C LEU A 98 22.35 18.20 -8.48
#